data_AF-A0A399HY70-F1
#
_entry.id   AF-A0A399HY70-F1
#
_cell.length_a   1.000
_cell.length_b   1.000
_cell.length_c   1.000
_cell.angle_alpha   90.00
_cell.angle_beta   90.00
_cell.angle_gamma   90.00
#
_symmetry.space_group_name_H-M   'P 1'
#
loop_
_entity.id
_entity.type
_entity.pdbx_description
1 polymer ?
#
loop_
_entity_poly.entity_id
_entity_poly.type
_entity_poly.pdbx_seq_one_letter_code
_entity_poly.pdbx_strand_id
1 'polypeptide(L)' 'MTDCELLKTCIFFNDKMQNMPSTAEVIKLRYCNGDYTDCARFTIFKAVGREKVPQDLFPNQIEKAREIIAGS' A
#
# COMPACT_ATOMS: atom_id res chain seq x y z
N MET A 1 15.25 -4.35 -10.24
CA MET A 1 14.80 -4.21 -8.84
C MET A 1 13.75 -3.13 -8.82
N THR A 2 12.49 -3.54 -8.72
CA THR A 2 11.34 -2.66 -8.74
C THR A 2 11.01 -2.31 -7.30
N ASP A 3 11.81 -1.42 -6.70
CA ASP A 3 11.53 -0.94 -5.35
C ASP A 3 10.33 0.02 -5.40
N CYS A 4 9.34 -0.21 -4.55
CA CYS A 4 8.17 0.64 -4.49
C CYS A 4 8.55 2.08 -4.07
N GLU A 5 8.25 3.07 -4.92
CA GLU A 5 8.51 4.50 -4.61
C GLU A 5 7.83 4.96 -3.30
N LEU A 6 6.73 4.31 -2.93
CA LEU A 6 6.01 4.57 -1.70
C LEU A 6 6.68 3.96 -0.47
N LEU A 7 7.69 3.08 -0.58
CA LEU A 7 8.26 2.39 0.58
C LEU A 7 8.68 3.35 1.71
N LYS A 8 9.23 4.51 1.36
CA LYS A 8 9.64 5.55 2.30
C LYS A 8 8.48 6.44 2.78
N THR A 9 7.49 6.68 1.92
CA THR A 9 6.39 7.64 2.17
C THR A 9 5.04 6.97 2.44
N CYS A 10 5.00 5.64 2.52
CA CYS A 10 3.77 4.89 2.63
C CYS A 10 3.14 5.13 3.99
N ILE A 11 1.97 5.76 3.97
CA ILE A 11 1.11 6.01 5.13
C ILE A 11 0.80 4.75 5.93
N PHE A 12 0.68 3.57 5.32
CA PHE A 12 0.49 2.33 6.08
C PHE A 12 1.67 2.05 7.01
N PHE A 13 2.89 2.28 6.52
CA PHE A 13 4.09 2.03 7.30
C PHE A 13 4.36 3.15 8.30
N ASN A 14 4.09 4.39 7.91
CA ASN A 14 4.27 5.56 8.77
C ASN A 14 3.20 5.67 9.87
N ASP A 15 1.99 5.13 9.66
CA ASP A 15 0.87 5.26 10.61
C ASP A 15 0.61 3.94 11.37
N LYS A 16 0.12 2.89 10.68
CA LYS A 16 -0.28 1.61 11.31
C LYS A 16 0.91 0.77 11.80
N MET A 17 2.05 0.82 11.12
CA MET A 17 3.19 -0.08 11.41
C MET A 17 4.31 0.57 12.23
N GLN A 18 4.16 1.82 12.66
CA GLN A 18 5.20 2.49 13.45
C GLN A 18 5.54 1.71 14.74
N ASN A 19 4.56 1.00 15.31
CA ASN A 19 4.73 0.17 16.50
C ASN A 19 5.03 -1.32 16.21
N MET A 20 5.09 -1.74 14.94
CA MET A 20 5.29 -3.14 14.53
C MET A 20 6.29 -3.27 13.37
N PRO A 21 7.59 -3.00 13.60
CA PRO A 21 8.60 -2.99 12.55
C PRO A 21 8.83 -4.36 11.89
N SER A 22 8.73 -5.46 12.65
CA SER A 22 8.92 -6.82 12.11
C SER A 22 7.84 -7.20 11.11
N THR A 23 6.57 -6.92 11.42
CA THR A 23 5.45 -7.13 10.49
C THR A 23 5.59 -6.23 9.26
N ALA A 24 6.11 -5.01 9.47
CA ALA A 24 6.35 -4.07 8.39
C ALA A 24 7.34 -4.63 7.36
N GLU A 25 8.47 -5.19 7.81
CA GLU A 25 9.48 -5.80 6.94
C GLU A 25 8.91 -6.94 6.09
N VAL A 26 8.11 -7.84 6.67
CA VAL A 26 7.50 -8.95 5.92
C VAL A 26 6.61 -8.43 4.79
N ILE A 27 5.80 -7.40 5.06
CA ILE A 27 4.94 -6.79 4.04
C ILE A 27 5.77 -6.04 2.99
N LYS A 28 6.84 -5.34 3.40
CA LYS A 28 7.76 -4.67 2.48
C LYS A 28 8.43 -5.68 1.55
N LEU A 29 8.89 -6.80 2.07
CA LEU A 29 9.50 -7.85 1.25
C LEU A 29 8.50 -8.42 0.23
N ARG A 30 7.25 -8.67 0.64
CA ARG A 30 6.22 -9.21 -0.25
C ARG A 30 5.75 -8.22 -1.32
N TYR A 31 5.38 -7.01 -0.92
CA TYR A 31 4.74 -6.04 -1.83
C TYR A 31 5.69 -4.95 -2.31
N CYS A 32 6.63 -4.48 -1.51
CA CYS A 32 7.51 -3.38 -1.93
C CYS A 32 8.75 -3.85 -2.68
N ASN A 33 9.26 -5.05 -2.37
CA ASN A 33 10.44 -5.64 -3.01
C ASN A 33 10.08 -6.71 -4.07
N GLY A 34 8.83 -7.18 -4.05
CA GLY A 34 8.21 -8.01 -5.10
C GLY A 34 7.35 -7.19 -6.05
N ASP A 35 6.10 -7.61 -6.24
CA ASP A 35 5.12 -6.94 -7.10
C ASP A 35 4.32 -5.87 -6.35
N TYR A 36 4.82 -4.63 -6.37
CA TYR A 36 4.09 -3.49 -5.80
C TYR A 36 2.83 -3.12 -6.57
N THR A 37 2.68 -3.62 -7.79
CA THR A 37 1.47 -3.50 -8.62
C THR A 37 0.29 -4.27 -8.00
N ASP A 38 0.57 -5.31 -7.22
CA ASP A 38 -0.42 -6.05 -6.43
C ASP A 38 -0.70 -5.39 -5.07
N CYS A 39 -0.04 -4.27 -4.75
CA CYS A 39 -0.33 -3.52 -3.53
C CYS A 39 -1.57 -2.64 -3.74
N ALA A 40 -2.68 -3.00 -3.10
CA ALA A 40 -3.94 -2.27 -3.13
C ALA A 40 -3.76 -0.77 -2.87
N ARG A 41 -2.95 -0.43 -1.86
CA ARG A 41 -2.68 0.97 -1.48
C ARG A 41 -1.86 1.70 -2.55
N PHE A 42 -0.91 1.03 -3.18
CA PHE A 42 -0.13 1.60 -4.28
C PHE A 42 -1.03 1.91 -5.47
N THR A 43 -1.92 1.00 -5.83
CA THR A 43 -2.86 1.16 -6.95
C THR A 43 -3.81 2.33 -6.72
N ILE A 44 -4.40 2.47 -5.53
CA ILE A 44 -5.24 3.64 -5.20
C ILE A 44 -4.42 4.92 -5.21
N PHE A 45 -3.25 4.92 -4.58
CA PHE A 45 -2.38 6.09 -4.56
C PHE A 45 -2.04 6.56 -5.98
N LYS A 46 -1.74 5.63 -6.89
CA LYS A 46 -1.40 5.95 -8.27
C LYS A 46 -2.59 6.40 -9.10
N ALA A 47 -3.78 5.86 -8.83
CA ALA A 47 -4.99 6.15 -9.61
C ALA A 47 -5.72 7.41 -9.15
N VAL A 48 -5.93 7.58 -7.84
CA VAL A 48 -6.79 8.63 -7.26
C VAL A 48 -6.11 9.44 -6.17
N GLY A 49 -4.84 9.16 -5.86
CA GLY A 49 -4.03 9.90 -4.90
C GLY A 49 -4.11 9.38 -3.46
N ARG A 50 -3.19 9.87 -2.62
CA ARG A 50 -3.03 9.45 -1.21
C ARG A 50 -4.26 9.71 -0.33
N GLU A 51 -5.05 10.72 -0.66
CA GLU A 51 -6.18 11.17 0.16
C GLU A 51 -7.35 10.17 0.14
N LYS A 52 -7.49 9.41 -0.94
CA LYS A 52 -8.49 8.36 -1.11
C LYS A 52 -8.03 7.00 -0.58
N VAL A 53 -6.79 6.86 -0.10
CA VAL A 53 -6.26 5.58 0.42
C VAL A 53 -6.77 5.36 1.85
N PRO A 54 -7.63 4.35 2.09
CA PRO A 54 -8.13 4.09 3.43
C PRO A 54 -6.99 3.61 4.34
N GLN A 55 -6.93 4.14 5.55
CA GLN A 55 -5.96 3.70 6.56
C GLN A 55 -6.12 2.22 6.94
N ASP A 56 -7.35 1.71 6.87
CA ASP A 56 -7.68 0.31 7.18
C ASP A 56 -7.54 -0.64 5.98
N LEU A 57 -7.18 -0.12 4.81
CA LEU A 57 -6.93 -0.96 3.64
C LEU A 57 -5.56 -1.62 3.75
N PHE A 58 -5.56 -2.95 3.67
CA PHE A 58 -4.33 -3.74 3.61
C PHE A 58 -3.83 -3.89 2.17
N PRO A 59 -2.50 -4.05 1.97
CA PRO A 59 -1.92 -4.19 0.63
C PRO A 59 -2.47 -5.38 -0.16
N ASN A 60 -2.93 -6.46 0.48
CA ASN A 60 -3.53 -7.61 -0.20
C ASN A 60 -4.99 -7.38 -0.66
N GLN A 61 -5.64 -6.26 -0.31
CA GLN A 61 -7.05 -6.02 -0.63
C GLN A 61 -7.21 -5.29 -1.97
N ILE A 62 -6.66 -5.88 -3.05
CA ILE A 62 -6.65 -5.28 -4.39
C ILE A 62 -8.06 -5.08 -4.95
N GLU A 63 -8.97 -6.01 -4.67
CA GLU A 63 -10.35 -5.90 -5.12
C GLU A 63 -11.03 -4.65 -4.56
N LYS A 64 -10.94 -4.43 -3.24
CA LYS A 64 -11.43 -3.19 -2.61
C LYS A 64 -10.75 -1.95 -3.18
N ALA A 65 -9.45 -2.02 -3.48
CA ALA A 65 -8.78 -0.90 -4.13
C ALA A 65 -9.40 -0.56 -5.48
N ARG A 66 -9.71 -1.57 -6.30
CA ARG A 66 -10.37 -1.35 -7.59
C ARG A 66 -11.78 -0.77 -7.41
N GLU A 67 -12.54 -1.23 -6.41
CA GLU A 67 -13.85 -0.66 -6.10
C GLU A 67 -13.76 0.83 -5.72
N ILE A 68 -12.77 1.20 -4.89
CA ILE A 68 -12.54 2.60 -4.49
C ILE A 68 -12.14 3.45 -5.69
N ILE A 69 -11.30 2.93 -6.57
CA ILE A 69 -10.85 3.65 -7.79
C ILE A 69 -12.02 3.81 -8.76
N ALA A 70 -12.81 2.77 -8.97
CA ALA A 70 -13.95 2.79 -9.89
C ALA A 70 -15.09 3.70 -9.41
N GLY A 71 -15.25 3.87 -8.09
CA GLY A 71 -16.26 4.72 -7.48
C GLY A 71 -15.79 6.12 -7.08
N SER A 72 -14.55 6.53 -7.38
CA SER A 72 -13.95 7.80 -6.91
C SER A 72 -14.07 8.97 -7.86
#